data_AF-A0A916QTW4-F1
#
_entry.id   AF-A0A916QTW4-F1
#
_cell.length_a   1.000
_cell.length_b   1.000
_cell.length_c   1.000
_cell.angle_alpha   90.00
_cell.angle_beta   90.00
_cell.angle_gamma   90.00
#
_symmetry.space_group_name_H-M   'P 1'
#
loop_
_entity.id
_entity.type
_entity.pdbx_description
1 polymer ?
#
loop_
_entity_poly.entity_id
_entity_poly.type
_entity_poly.pdbx_seq_one_letter_code
_entity_poly.pdbx_strand_id
1 'polypeptide(L)'
;MGGNDCHYENLIAHGEHLVLIDLETLMHPQAKTIPGSIQESIDGDRQLWDSVLRTGLLPRWDFSPDNAIAYDISGLGSITAQKAPYSLPRWKFINTDEVYLLEERGTLAEQANIPQLNGVALAPEDYEADLITGFTQMYQFLGKISKHS
;
A
#
# COMPACT_ATOMS: atom_id res chain seq x y z
N MET A 1 -5.75 -6.02 15.80
CA MET A 1 -6.85 -5.32 15.11
C MET A 1 -6.81 -5.71 13.65
N GLY A 2 -7.94 -5.85 12.98
CA GLY A 2 -8.09 -6.56 11.71
C GLY A 2 -7.67 -5.79 10.44
N GLY A 3 -6.98 -4.65 10.57
CA GLY A 3 -6.80 -3.66 9.50
C GLY A 3 -6.24 -4.18 8.17
N ASN A 4 -6.68 -3.55 7.09
CA ASN A 4 -6.19 -3.72 5.72
C ASN A 4 -6.12 -2.35 5.01
N ASP A 5 -5.84 -2.35 3.70
CA ASP A 5 -5.95 -1.17 2.83
C ASP A 5 -5.05 0.05 3.16
N CYS A 6 -3.94 -0.19 3.85
CA CYS A 6 -2.93 0.82 4.14
C CYS A 6 -1.92 0.98 2.97
N HIS A 7 -2.42 1.15 1.75
CA HIS A 7 -1.63 1.31 0.52
C HIS A 7 -0.98 2.71 0.43
N TYR A 8 -0.06 2.90 -0.53
CA TYR A 8 0.69 4.16 -0.68
C TYR A 8 -0.21 5.40 -0.84
N GLU A 9 -1.39 5.25 -1.43
CA GLU A 9 -2.37 6.34 -1.62
C GLU A 9 -3.02 6.80 -0.31
N ASN A 10 -3.07 5.91 0.69
CA ASN A 10 -3.68 6.14 1.99
C ASN A 10 -2.66 6.50 3.07
N LEU A 11 -1.37 6.64 2.72
CA LEU A 11 -0.29 6.98 3.64
C LEU A 11 0.40 8.28 3.22
N ILE A 12 0.55 9.22 4.16
CA ILE A 12 1.27 10.48 3.94
C ILE A 12 2.44 10.57 4.89
N ALA A 13 3.63 10.84 4.35
CA ALA A 13 4.78 11.28 5.12
C ALA A 13 4.67 12.78 5.44
N HIS A 14 4.64 13.10 6.73
CA HIS A 14 4.57 14.46 7.24
C HIS A 14 5.64 14.67 8.31
N GLY A 15 6.81 15.17 7.86
CA GLY A 15 7.99 15.29 8.71
C GLY A 15 8.48 13.90 9.14
N GLU A 16 8.63 13.69 10.45
CA GLU A 16 9.04 12.41 11.03
C GLU A 16 7.90 11.39 11.20
N HIS A 17 6.68 11.72 10.75
CA HIS A 17 5.49 10.89 10.94
C HIS A 17 4.93 10.35 9.64
N LEU A 18 4.46 9.10 9.69
CA LEU A 18 3.61 8.49 8.66
C LEU A 18 2.16 8.53 9.14
N VAL A 19 1.28 9.13 8.34
CA VAL A 19 -0.12 9.41 8.69
C VAL A 19 -1.02 8.63 7.73
N LEU A 20 -1.84 7.72 8.27
CA LEU A 20 -2.92 7.11 7.52
C LEU A 20 -4.07 8.10 7.37
N ILE A 21 -4.51 8.34 6.14
CA ILE A 21 -5.58 9.30 5.84
C ILE A 21 -6.93 8.65 5.58
N ASP A 22 -6.94 7.34 5.31
CA ASP A 22 -8.14 6.52 5.27
C ASP A 22 -8.02 5.39 6.30
N LEU A 23 -9.07 5.27 7.13
CA LEU A 23 -9.13 4.33 8.25
C LEU A 23 -10.43 3.51 8.24
N GLU A 24 -11.20 3.55 7.16
CA GLU A 24 -12.50 2.89 7.08
C GLU A 24 -12.41 1.36 7.29
N THR A 25 -11.24 0.78 7.01
CA THR A 25 -11.01 -0.66 7.10
C THR A 25 -10.15 -1.12 8.30
N LEU A 26 -9.82 -0.22 9.23
CA LEU A 26 -8.93 -0.51 10.37
C LEU A 26 -9.42 -1.68 11.25
N MET A 27 -10.73 -1.87 11.31
CA MET A 27 -11.41 -2.88 12.11
C MET A 27 -12.27 -3.81 11.24
N HIS A 28 -11.78 -4.13 10.04
CA HIS A 28 -12.52 -4.97 9.09
C HIS A 28 -12.74 -6.40 9.64
N PRO A 29 -13.99 -6.91 9.66
CA PRO A 29 -14.26 -8.28 10.06
C PRO A 29 -13.80 -9.26 8.97
N GLN A 30 -13.33 -10.44 9.36
CA GLN A 30 -13.11 -11.51 8.40
C GLN A 30 -14.45 -12.05 7.90
N ALA A 31 -14.72 -11.88 6.62
CA ALA A 31 -15.87 -12.50 5.98
C ALA A 31 -15.76 -14.02 6.10
N LYS A 32 -16.85 -14.68 6.51
CA LYS A 32 -16.92 -16.15 6.47
C LYS A 32 -17.08 -16.58 5.02
N THR A 33 -16.16 -17.42 4.58
CA THR A 33 -16.16 -18.01 3.26
C THR A 33 -17.40 -18.86 3.04
N ILE A 34 -18.02 -18.71 1.87
CA ILE A 34 -19.16 -19.52 1.46
C ILE A 34 -18.61 -20.82 0.87
N PRO A 35 -19.05 -22.01 1.36
CA PRO A 35 -18.62 -23.28 0.80
C PRO A 35 -18.92 -23.37 -0.71
N GLY A 36 -17.95 -23.79 -1.51
CA GLY A 36 -18.01 -23.88 -2.97
C GLY A 36 -17.75 -22.55 -3.70
N SER A 37 -17.37 -21.48 -3.00
CA SER A 37 -17.02 -20.20 -3.63
C SER A 37 -15.56 -20.15 -4.06
N ILE A 38 -15.23 -19.30 -5.04
CA ILE A 38 -13.85 -18.99 -5.44
C ILE A 38 -13.02 -18.51 -4.24
N GLN A 39 -13.66 -17.86 -3.26
CA GLN A 39 -13.02 -17.40 -2.03
C GLN A 39 -12.48 -18.57 -1.17
N GLU A 40 -13.10 -19.76 -1.23
CA GLU A 40 -12.65 -20.96 -0.52
C GLU A 40 -11.33 -21.52 -1.08
N SER A 41 -11.08 -21.35 -2.38
CA SER A 41 -9.79 -21.69 -2.99
C SER A 41 -8.69 -20.67 -2.66
N ILE A 42 -9.06 -19.42 -2.32
CA ILE A 42 -8.12 -18.35 -1.93
C ILE A 42 -7.75 -18.46 -0.44
N ASP A 43 -8.60 -19.08 0.38
CA ASP A 43 -8.39 -19.34 1.81
C ASP A 43 -7.23 -20.30 2.14
N GLY A 44 -6.61 -20.94 1.13
CA GLY A 44 -5.42 -21.76 1.32
C GLY A 44 -4.27 -21.03 2.04
N ASP A 45 -4.27 -19.69 1.96
CA ASP A 45 -3.26 -18.81 2.53
C ASP A 45 -3.76 -18.04 3.77
N ARG A 46 -4.59 -18.68 4.61
CA ARG A 46 -5.10 -18.09 5.86
C ARG A 46 -4.00 -17.46 6.75
N GLN A 47 -2.80 -18.04 6.75
CA GLN A 47 -1.65 -17.49 7.50
C GLN A 47 -1.16 -16.14 6.94
N LEU A 48 -1.15 -15.96 5.62
CA LEU A 48 -0.83 -14.69 4.98
C LEU A 48 -1.88 -13.63 5.34
N TRP A 49 -3.16 -14.02 5.30
CA TRP A 49 -4.24 -13.15 5.72
C TRP A 49 -4.16 -12.81 7.21
N ASP A 50 -3.72 -13.70 8.08
CA ASP A 50 -3.52 -13.42 9.52
C ASP A 50 -2.18 -12.74 9.86
N SER A 51 -1.41 -12.33 8.84
CA SER A 51 -0.12 -11.65 9.02
C SER A 51 -0.21 -10.13 8.77
N VAL A 52 0.89 -9.42 9.06
CA VAL A 52 1.05 -7.99 8.75
C VAL A 52 0.94 -7.72 7.25
N LEU A 53 1.17 -8.71 6.38
CA LEU A 53 1.02 -8.56 4.93
C LEU A 53 -0.40 -8.21 4.51
N ARG A 54 -1.42 -8.56 5.31
CA ARG A 54 -2.82 -8.16 5.05
C ARG A 54 -3.03 -6.64 5.18
N THR A 55 -2.21 -5.97 5.98
CA THR A 55 -2.40 -4.54 6.26
C THR A 55 -2.27 -3.67 5.01
N GLY A 56 -1.49 -4.10 4.00
CA GLY A 56 -1.11 -3.28 2.85
C GLY A 56 0.14 -2.44 3.08
N LEU A 57 0.72 -2.45 4.30
CA LEU A 57 1.90 -1.63 4.61
C LEU A 57 3.20 -2.18 4.00
N LEU A 58 3.38 -3.51 3.98
CA LEU A 58 4.66 -4.12 3.58
C LEU A 58 4.74 -4.31 2.06
N PRO A 59 5.95 -4.20 1.47
CA PRO A 59 6.20 -4.40 0.04
C PRO A 59 5.46 -5.58 -0.56
N ARG A 60 4.64 -5.32 -1.58
CA ARG A 60 3.88 -6.33 -2.32
C ARG A 60 3.67 -5.86 -3.75
N TRP A 61 4.07 -6.73 -4.68
CA TRP A 61 3.85 -6.52 -6.10
C TRP A 61 2.44 -6.94 -6.51
N ASP A 62 1.81 -6.08 -7.31
CA ASP A 62 0.64 -6.37 -8.10
C ASP A 62 0.99 -6.29 -9.60
N PHE A 63 0.10 -6.78 -10.45
CA PHE A 63 0.36 -6.90 -11.89
C PHE A 63 -0.73 -6.20 -12.71
N SER A 64 -0.31 -5.57 -13.82
CA SER A 64 -1.26 -5.03 -14.80
C SER A 64 -2.16 -6.13 -15.36
N PRO A 65 -3.35 -5.81 -15.91
CA PRO A 65 -4.29 -6.82 -16.41
C PRO A 65 -3.71 -7.76 -17.50
N ASP A 66 -2.71 -7.29 -18.24
CA ASP A 66 -1.97 -8.05 -19.25
C ASP A 66 -0.70 -8.75 -18.71
N ASN A 67 -0.45 -8.67 -17.40
CA ASN A 67 0.75 -9.14 -16.69
C ASN A 67 2.08 -8.57 -17.20
N ALA A 68 2.05 -7.48 -17.97
CA ALA A 68 3.26 -6.90 -18.56
C ALA A 68 4.03 -5.98 -17.60
N ILE A 69 3.38 -5.49 -16.55
CA ILE A 69 3.94 -4.53 -15.60
C ILE A 69 3.70 -5.07 -14.18
N ALA A 70 4.78 -5.24 -13.42
CA ALA A 70 4.72 -5.40 -11.97
C ALA A 70 4.89 -4.02 -11.32
N TYR A 71 4.09 -3.73 -10.31
CA TYR A 71 4.14 -2.48 -9.55
C TYR A 71 3.86 -2.73 -8.07
N ASP A 72 4.53 -2.01 -7.18
CA ASP A 72 4.37 -2.11 -5.73
C ASP A 72 3.26 -1.16 -5.28
N ILE A 73 2.26 -1.70 -4.60
CA ILE A 73 1.11 -0.94 -4.08
C ILE A 73 1.20 -0.66 -2.57
N SER A 74 2.25 -1.15 -1.93
CA SER A 74 2.35 -1.10 -0.48
C SER A 74 2.58 0.31 0.08
N GLY A 75 2.13 0.54 1.31
CA GLY A 75 2.27 1.82 2.00
C GLY A 75 3.73 2.21 2.30
N LEU A 76 4.54 1.27 2.77
CA LEU A 76 5.96 1.51 3.07
C LEU A 76 6.86 1.27 1.85
N GLY A 77 6.38 0.60 0.80
CA GLY A 77 7.10 0.49 -0.46
C GLY A 77 6.75 1.64 -1.41
N SER A 78 6.74 1.33 -2.73
CA SER A 78 6.37 2.31 -3.77
C SER A 78 7.20 3.61 -3.75
N ILE A 79 8.47 3.53 -3.36
CA ILE A 79 9.34 4.70 -3.12
C ILE A 79 10.03 5.25 -4.38
N THR A 80 9.85 4.62 -5.54
CA THR A 80 10.44 5.06 -6.80
C THR A 80 9.36 5.21 -7.87
N ALA A 81 9.62 6.03 -8.89
CA ALA A 81 8.70 6.17 -10.02
C ALA A 81 8.48 4.81 -10.70
N GLN A 82 7.22 4.41 -10.80
CA GLN A 82 6.82 3.12 -11.37
C GLN A 82 6.14 3.31 -12.72
N LYS A 83 6.13 2.26 -13.55
CA LYS A 83 5.29 2.28 -14.76
C LYS A 83 3.83 2.22 -14.33
N ALA A 84 2.98 3.05 -14.92
CA ALA A 84 1.55 2.97 -14.67
C ALA A 84 1.01 1.63 -15.20
N PRO A 85 0.35 0.82 -14.35
CA PRO A 85 -0.19 -0.48 -14.76
C PRO A 85 -1.45 -0.35 -15.62
N TYR A 86 -2.01 0.86 -15.73
CA TYR A 86 -3.14 1.22 -16.56
C TYR A 86 -2.79 2.42 -17.46
N SER A 87 -3.48 2.51 -18.59
CA SER A 87 -3.43 3.72 -19.42
C SER A 87 -4.15 4.86 -18.70
N LEU A 88 -3.55 6.04 -18.69
CA LEU A 88 -4.17 7.23 -18.14
C LEU A 88 -4.75 8.08 -19.28
N PRO A 89 -6.00 8.56 -19.15
CA PRO A 89 -6.56 9.51 -20.11
C PRO A 89 -5.78 10.83 -20.04
N ARG A 90 -5.20 11.27 -21.15
CA ARG A 90 -4.52 12.55 -21.28
C ARG A 90 -5.18 13.41 -22.35
N TRP A 91 -5.55 14.62 -21.96
CA TRP A 91 -5.99 15.65 -22.90
C TRP A 91 -4.81 16.19 -23.70
N LYS A 92 -4.93 16.22 -25.03
CA LYS A 92 -3.99 16.87 -25.93
C LYS A 92 -4.58 18.16 -26.46
N PHE A 93 -3.71 19.11 -26.82
CA PHE A 93 -4.10 20.43 -27.34
C PHE A 93 -5.07 21.18 -26.41
N ILE A 94 -4.78 21.14 -25.10
CA ILE A 94 -5.57 21.85 -24.09
C ILE A 94 -5.56 23.35 -24.44
N ASN A 95 -6.74 23.96 -24.44
CA ASN A 95 -7.01 25.35 -24.85
C ASN A 95 -7.00 25.61 -26.37
N THR A 96 -7.15 24.58 -27.21
CA THR A 96 -7.46 24.75 -28.64
C THR A 96 -8.82 24.11 -28.99
N ASP A 97 -9.30 24.38 -30.20
CA ASP A 97 -10.46 23.73 -30.81
C ASP A 97 -10.19 22.29 -31.28
N GLU A 98 -8.93 21.87 -31.27
CA GLU A 98 -8.46 20.52 -31.62
C GLU A 98 -8.25 19.64 -30.37
N VAL A 99 -8.91 19.94 -29.25
CA VAL A 99 -8.76 19.16 -28.01
C VAL A 99 -9.32 17.74 -28.19
N TYR A 100 -8.52 16.73 -27.83
CA TYR A 100 -8.98 15.34 -27.79
C TYR A 100 -8.30 14.54 -26.68
N LEU A 101 -8.89 13.40 -26.35
CA LEU A 101 -8.42 12.50 -25.30
C LEU A 101 -7.67 11.31 -25.91
N LEU A 102 -6.49 11.02 -25.37
CA LEU A 102 -5.74 9.80 -25.67
C LEU A 102 -5.50 8.98 -24.41
N GLU A 103 -5.52 7.66 -24.58
CA GLU A 103 -5.01 6.74 -23.57
C GLU A 103 -3.50 6.57 -23.76
N GLU A 104 -2.71 6.99 -22.79
CA GLU A 104 -1.26 6.85 -22.82
C GLU A 104 -0.78 6.09 -21.57
N ARG A 105 0.09 5.10 -21.77
CA ARG A 105 0.83 4.48 -20.66
C ARG A 105 1.83 5.49 -20.13
N GLY A 106 1.70 5.85 -18.86
CA GLY A 106 2.56 6.82 -18.18
C GLY A 106 3.46 6.21 -17.11
N THR A 107 4.08 7.08 -16.33
CA THR A 107 4.71 6.75 -15.05
C THR A 107 3.81 7.24 -13.91
N LEU A 108 3.70 6.45 -12.85
CA LEU A 108 3.20 6.93 -11.57
C LEU A 108 4.26 7.85 -10.97
N ALA A 109 3.85 9.06 -10.58
CA ALA A 109 4.73 10.01 -9.92
C ALA A 109 5.11 9.51 -8.53
N GLU A 110 6.14 10.11 -7.94
CA GLU A 110 6.42 9.96 -6.51
C GLU A 110 5.17 10.32 -5.70
N GLN A 111 4.89 9.50 -4.70
CA GLN A 111 3.67 9.56 -3.92
C GLN A 111 3.93 10.21 -2.55
N ALA A 112 2.86 10.66 -1.89
CA ALA A 112 2.96 11.38 -0.63
C ALA A 112 3.43 10.52 0.54
N ASN A 113 3.51 9.20 0.39
CA ASN A 113 3.92 8.24 1.42
C ASN A 113 5.44 8.22 1.68
N ILE A 114 6.24 8.90 0.86
CA ILE A 114 7.71 8.82 0.90
C ILE A 114 8.28 9.86 1.88
N PRO A 115 8.89 9.44 3.02
CA PRO A 115 9.56 10.37 3.92
C PRO A 115 10.76 11.03 3.26
N GLN A 116 10.96 12.32 3.55
CA GLN A 116 12.08 13.08 3.01
C GLN A 116 12.85 13.81 4.12
N LEU A 117 14.18 13.77 4.02
CA LEU A 117 15.09 14.55 4.86
C LEU A 117 15.91 15.48 3.99
N ASN A 118 15.80 16.79 4.20
CA ASN A 118 16.48 17.81 3.38
C ASN A 118 16.22 17.66 1.87
N GLY A 119 15.01 17.23 1.49
CA GLY A 119 14.61 16.99 0.10
C GLY A 119 15.12 15.68 -0.50
N VAL A 120 15.74 14.82 0.30
CA VAL A 120 16.18 13.48 -0.11
C VAL A 120 15.18 12.45 0.38
N ALA A 121 14.61 11.67 -0.54
CA ALA A 121 13.75 10.54 -0.22
C ALA A 121 14.51 9.49 0.61
N LEU A 122 13.87 8.97 1.66
CA LEU A 122 14.42 7.93 2.51
C LEU A 122 13.83 6.58 2.11
N ALA A 123 14.69 5.62 1.82
CA ALA A 123 14.27 4.27 1.50
C ALA A 123 14.08 3.46 2.79
N PRO A 124 12.93 2.78 3.03
CA PRO A 124 12.71 2.00 4.24
C PRO A 124 13.72 0.85 4.42
N GLU A 125 14.30 0.35 3.33
CA GLU A 125 15.37 -0.65 3.34
C GLU A 125 16.63 -0.17 4.08
N ASP A 126 16.93 1.14 4.06
CA ASP A 126 18.03 1.72 4.82
C ASP A 126 17.76 1.75 6.33
N TYR A 127 16.49 1.55 6.75
CA TYR A 127 16.01 1.63 8.13
C TYR A 127 15.36 0.32 8.62
N GLU A 128 15.66 -0.81 7.96
CA GLU A 128 15.03 -2.11 8.26
C GLU A 128 15.13 -2.48 9.75
N ALA A 129 16.30 -2.31 10.36
CA ALA A 129 16.53 -2.64 11.76
C ALA A 129 15.67 -1.80 12.72
N ASP A 130 15.48 -0.51 12.41
CA ASP A 130 14.66 0.40 13.21
C ASP A 130 13.17 0.06 13.07
N LEU A 131 12.71 -0.24 11.86
CA LEU A 131 11.33 -0.68 11.59
C LEU A 131 11.00 -1.98 12.33
N ILE A 132 11.87 -2.98 12.27
CA ILE A 132 11.71 -4.25 13.00
C ILE A 132 11.67 -4.00 14.51
N THR A 133 12.56 -3.15 15.00
CA THR A 133 12.66 -2.82 16.43
C THR A 133 11.38 -2.14 16.92
N GLY A 134 10.93 -1.09 16.23
CA GLY A 134 9.72 -0.34 16.58
C GLY A 134 8.47 -1.21 16.52
N PHE A 135 8.32 -2.01 15.46
CA PHE A 135 7.21 -2.97 15.34
C PHE A 135 7.21 -3.97 16.50
N THR A 136 8.37 -4.58 16.79
CA THR A 136 8.51 -5.58 17.87
C THR A 136 8.17 -4.99 19.22
N GLN A 137 8.66 -3.79 19.53
CA GLN A 137 8.38 -3.10 20.78
C GLN A 137 6.88 -2.84 20.95
N MET A 138 6.21 -2.31 19.92
CA MET A 138 4.78 -2.02 19.97
C MET A 138 3.95 -3.30 20.11
N TYR A 139 4.29 -4.34 19.33
CA TYR A 139 3.59 -5.62 19.40
C TYR A 139 3.69 -6.27 20.79
N GLN A 140 4.89 -6.26 21.38
CA GLN A 140 5.11 -6.76 22.74
C GLN A 140 4.38 -5.91 23.80
N PHE A 141 4.36 -4.59 23.62
CA PHE A 141 3.64 -3.68 24.51
C PHE A 141 2.14 -3.97 24.53
N LEU A 142 1.50 -4.07 23.36
CA LEU A 142 0.08 -4.43 23.24
C LEU A 142 -0.20 -5.83 23.82
N GLY A 143 0.69 -6.79 23.58
CA GLY A 143 0.60 -8.14 24.15
C GLY A 143 0.67 -8.19 25.68
N LYS A 144 1.36 -7.23 26.32
CA LYS A 144 1.39 -7.10 27.79
C LYS A 144 0.09 -6.53 28.34
N ILE A 145 -0.49 -5.53 27.65
CA ILE A 145 -1.77 -4.90 28.06
C ILE A 145 -2.91 -5.92 28.02
N SER A 146 -2.99 -6.72 26.96
CA SER A 146 -4.04 -7.73 26.79
C SER A 146 -4.03 -8.85 27.83
N LYS A 147 -2.94 -9.03 28.60
CA LYS A 147 -2.86 -10.03 29.67
C LYS A 147 -3.37 -9.53 31.03
N HIS A 148 -3.68 -8.24 31.15
CA HIS A 148 -4.11 -7.59 32.39
C HIS A 148 -5.55 -7.03 32.31
N SER A 149 -6.28 -7.36 31.24
CA SER A 149 -7.72 -7.08 31.05
C SER A 149 -8.49 -8.39 31.04
#